data_AF-A0A2D4QJF3-F1
#
_entry.id   AF-A0A2D4QJF3-F1
#
_cell.length_a   1.000
_cell.length_b   1.000
_cell.length_c   1.000
_cell.angle_alpha   90.00
_cell.angle_beta   90.00
_cell.angle_gamma   90.00
#
_symmetry.space_group_name_H-M   'P 1'
#
loop_
_entity.id
_entity.type
_entity.pdbx_description
1 polymer ?
#
loop_
_entity_poly.entity_id
_entity_poly.type
_entity_poly.pdbx_seq_one_letter_code
_entity_poly.pdbx_strand_id
1 'polypeptide(L)'
;FGMINEWSAYPDMLLSAWKMNEFTPAMLVDQLMKRATIHDHRVAVLGFSFKADTDDIRDSLVPKLCRYIERQLPMEIRISDHNLADPIHEPSASTPLRNWPVNDALEDVDCVFVATNHTGYHEVLLELGRTRPEAWVADIWNVGGIDQIFYQAGDLVKAEVSS
;
A
#
# COMPACT_ATOMS: atom_id res chain seq x y z
N PHE A 1 29.95 -9.50 -11.79
CA PHE A 1 28.65 -9.54 -12.50
C PHE A 1 28.75 -9.33 -14.02
N GLY A 2 29.77 -8.64 -14.57
CA GLY A 2 29.87 -8.39 -16.02
C GLY A 2 30.02 -9.63 -16.94
N MET A 3 30.58 -10.74 -16.46
CA MET A 3 30.89 -11.93 -17.30
C MET A 3 29.76 -12.97 -17.41
N ILE A 4 28.67 -12.86 -16.64
CA ILE A 4 27.56 -13.84 -16.69
C ILE A 4 26.60 -13.53 -17.86
N ASN A 5 26.56 -12.27 -18.29
CA ASN A 5 25.65 -11.77 -19.32
C ASN A 5 26.04 -12.17 -20.76
N GLU A 6 27.29 -12.58 -20.97
CA GLU A 6 27.79 -12.99 -22.30
C GLU A 6 27.26 -14.36 -22.75
N TRP A 7 26.71 -15.16 -21.82
CA TRP A 7 26.30 -16.54 -22.09
C TRP A 7 24.78 -16.76 -22.03
N SER A 8 24.02 -15.78 -21.54
CA SER A 8 22.57 -15.89 -21.29
C SER A 8 21.98 -14.52 -20.91
N ALA A 9 20.92 -14.07 -21.59
CA ALA A 9 20.22 -12.79 -21.29
C ALA A 9 19.28 -12.87 -20.05
N TYR A 10 19.09 -14.07 -19.50
CA TYR A 10 18.14 -14.33 -18.41
C TYR A 10 18.50 -13.64 -17.07
N PRO A 11 19.78 -13.53 -16.66
CA PRO A 11 20.16 -12.85 -15.42
C PRO A 11 19.80 -11.35 -15.42
N ASP A 12 19.97 -10.67 -16.56
CA ASP A 12 19.64 -9.25 -16.70
C ASP A 12 18.14 -8.99 -16.61
N MET A 13 17.32 -9.88 -17.18
CA MET A 13 15.87 -9.80 -17.07
C MET A 13 15.41 -9.97 -15.62
N LEU A 14 15.96 -10.95 -14.90
CA LEU A 14 15.65 -11.19 -13.49
C LEU A 14 16.08 -10.02 -12.59
N LEU A 15 17.27 -9.46 -12.83
CA LEU A 15 17.76 -8.29 -12.09
C LEU A 15 16.89 -7.06 -12.36
N SER A 16 16.47 -6.87 -13.60
CA SER A 16 15.55 -5.78 -13.98
C SER A 16 14.20 -5.92 -13.30
N ALA A 17 13.63 -7.13 -13.28
CA ALA A 17 12.37 -7.43 -12.60
C ALA A 17 12.47 -7.20 -11.08
N TRP A 18 13.54 -7.68 -10.45
CA TRP A 18 13.79 -7.45 -9.03
C TRP A 18 13.91 -5.96 -8.71
N LYS A 19 14.67 -5.20 -9.50
CA LYS A 19 14.80 -3.74 -9.32
C LYS A 19 13.46 -3.02 -9.44
N MET A 20 12.61 -3.43 -10.40
CA MET A 20 11.28 -2.85 -10.56
C MET A 20 10.43 -3.08 -9.31
N ASN A 21 10.39 -4.32 -8.80
CA ASN A 21 9.67 -4.65 -7.57
C ASN A 21 10.17 -3.83 -6.37
N GLU A 22 11.49 -3.76 -6.21
CA GLU A 22 12.14 -3.06 -5.12
C GLU A 22 11.94 -1.53 -5.20
N PHE A 23 11.65 -0.99 -6.38
CA PHE A 23 11.35 0.42 -6.62
C PHE A 23 9.87 0.77 -6.42
N THR A 24 8.96 -0.21 -6.46
CA THR A 24 7.51 0.00 -6.36
C THR A 24 7.10 0.89 -5.17
N PRO A 25 7.60 0.69 -3.93
CA PRO A 25 7.18 1.52 -2.79
C PRO A 25 7.51 3.00 -2.98
N ALA A 26 8.70 3.31 -3.52
CA ALA A 26 9.11 4.68 -3.79
C ALA A 26 8.23 5.30 -4.88
N MET A 27 8.00 4.55 -5.96
CA MET A 27 7.13 4.97 -7.06
C MET A 27 5.72 5.31 -6.59
N LEU A 28 5.11 4.47 -5.74
CA LEU A 28 3.76 4.70 -5.22
C LEU A 28 3.67 6.02 -4.45
N VAL A 29 4.60 6.26 -3.52
CA VAL A 29 4.62 7.50 -2.74
C VAL A 29 4.89 8.69 -3.65
N ASP A 30 5.93 8.66 -4.48
CA ASP A 30 6.32 9.78 -5.34
C ASP A 30 5.21 10.18 -6.33
N GLN A 31 4.51 9.21 -6.90
CA GLN A 31 3.42 9.49 -7.83
C GLN A 31 2.17 10.01 -7.11
N LEU A 32 1.86 9.50 -5.92
CA LEU A 32 0.76 10.03 -5.15
C LEU A 32 1.04 11.46 -4.67
N MET A 33 2.29 11.79 -4.31
CA MET A 33 2.68 13.15 -3.88
C MET A 33 2.55 14.20 -4.97
N LYS A 34 2.50 13.81 -6.25
CA LYS A 34 2.20 14.73 -7.36
C LYS A 34 0.72 15.14 -7.42
N ARG A 35 -0.14 14.45 -6.68
CA ARG A 35 -1.61 14.60 -6.71
C ARG A 35 -2.16 15.10 -5.37
N ALA A 36 -1.53 14.67 -4.26
CA ALA A 36 -1.96 14.99 -2.91
C ALA A 36 -0.77 15.34 -2.02
N THR A 37 -0.96 16.22 -1.05
CA THR A 37 0.02 16.45 0.03
C THR A 37 -0.33 15.56 1.20
N ILE A 38 0.62 14.78 1.74
CA ILE A 38 0.38 13.96 2.94
C ILE A 38 1.04 14.51 4.21
N HIS A 39 1.76 15.64 4.12
CA HIS A 39 2.30 16.34 5.29
C HIS A 39 1.16 16.73 6.23
N ASP A 40 1.28 16.41 7.52
CA ASP A 40 0.23 16.60 8.53
C ASP A 40 -1.11 15.89 8.24
N HIS A 41 -1.14 14.90 7.35
CA HIS A 41 -2.34 14.10 7.07
C HIS A 41 -2.30 12.73 7.76
N ARG A 42 -3.46 12.11 7.93
CA ARG A 42 -3.58 10.72 8.39
C ARG A 42 -3.50 9.77 7.21
N VAL A 43 -2.55 8.85 7.27
CA VAL A 43 -2.29 7.87 6.20
C VAL A 43 -2.58 6.47 6.70
N ALA A 44 -3.41 5.72 5.98
CA ALA A 44 -3.62 4.29 6.23
C ALA A 44 -2.80 3.45 5.24
N VAL A 45 -2.31 2.32 5.72
CA VAL A 45 -1.69 1.27 4.90
C VAL A 45 -2.47 -0.02 5.11
N LEU A 46 -3.15 -0.47 4.07
CA LEU A 46 -3.95 -1.69 4.07
C LEU A 46 -3.09 -2.86 3.60
N GLY A 47 -2.89 -3.83 4.48
CA GLY A 47 -2.01 -4.96 4.29
C GLY A 47 -0.58 -4.69 4.75
N PHE A 48 0.05 -5.73 5.29
CA PHE A 48 1.43 -5.75 5.73
C PHE A 48 2.14 -7.05 5.37
N SER A 49 1.39 -8.15 5.27
CA SER A 49 1.92 -9.45 4.83
C SER A 49 2.52 -9.43 3.44
N PHE A 50 3.34 -10.43 3.13
CA PHE A 50 4.03 -10.57 1.85
C PHE A 50 3.08 -10.79 0.66
N LYS A 51 1.94 -11.46 0.89
CA LYS A 51 0.93 -11.78 -0.13
C LYS A 51 -0.47 -11.75 0.48
N ALA A 52 -1.48 -11.83 -0.37
CA ALA A 52 -2.87 -11.94 0.06
C ALA A 52 -3.11 -13.14 0.99
N ASP A 53 -3.95 -12.92 2.00
CA ASP A 53 -4.55 -13.90 2.90
C ASP A 53 -3.53 -14.83 3.58
N THR A 54 -2.42 -14.24 4.04
CA THR A 54 -1.35 -14.93 4.80
C THR A 54 -0.88 -14.07 5.97
N ASP A 55 -0.24 -14.70 6.95
CA ASP A 55 0.43 -14.07 8.10
C ASP A 55 1.96 -13.91 7.94
N ASP A 56 2.52 -14.30 6.79
CA ASP A 56 3.96 -14.25 6.52
C ASP A 56 4.41 -12.86 6.09
N ILE A 57 5.32 -12.25 6.86
CA ILE A 57 5.83 -10.89 6.64
C ILE A 57 7.26 -10.83 6.08
N ARG A 58 7.96 -11.96 5.96
CA ARG A 58 9.44 -12.01 5.83
C ARG A 58 10.03 -11.23 4.65
N ASP A 59 9.34 -11.20 3.51
CA ASP A 59 9.78 -10.52 2.29
C ASP A 59 8.85 -9.36 1.91
N SER A 60 8.05 -8.88 2.85
CA SER A 60 7.13 -7.77 2.63
C SER A 60 7.87 -6.49 2.26
N LEU A 61 7.37 -5.77 1.25
CA LEU A 61 7.85 -4.44 0.89
C LEU A 61 7.18 -3.33 1.72
N VAL A 62 6.21 -3.67 2.57
CA VAL A 62 5.47 -2.69 3.39
C VAL A 62 6.37 -1.92 4.37
N PRO A 63 7.36 -2.54 5.07
CA PRO A 63 8.30 -1.78 5.88
C PRO A 63 9.02 -0.68 5.08
N LYS A 64 9.37 -0.96 3.82
CA LYS A 64 9.99 0.02 2.93
C LYS A 64 9.01 1.10 2.51
N LEU A 65 7.76 0.75 2.20
CA LEU A 65 6.68 1.70 1.91
C LEU A 65 6.47 2.67 3.08
N CYS A 66 6.31 2.16 4.30
CA CYS A 66 6.16 2.96 5.51
C CYS A 66 7.31 3.97 5.65
N ARG A 67 8.56 3.56 5.46
CA ARG A 67 9.72 4.46 5.49
C ARG A 67 9.67 5.58 4.45
N TYR A 68 9.10 5.35 3.26
CA TYR A 68 8.91 6.42 2.27
C TYR A 68 7.76 7.35 2.63
N ILE A 69 6.69 6.83 3.21
CA ILE A 69 5.56 7.61 3.72
C ILE A 69 6.03 8.50 4.89
N GLU A 70 6.75 7.94 5.87
CA GLU A 70 7.31 8.68 7.03
C GLU A 70 8.17 9.87 6.61
N ARG A 71 8.92 9.75 5.50
CA ARG A 71 9.74 10.85 4.95
C ARG A 71 8.93 12.05 4.47
N GLN A 72 7.64 11.87 4.21
CA GLN A 72 6.72 12.95 3.84
C GLN A 72 6.13 13.66 5.07
N LEU A 73 6.51 13.25 6.28
CA LEU A 73 6.05 13.81 7.56
C LEU A 73 4.52 13.81 7.72
N PRO A 74 3.85 12.65 7.59
CA PRO A 74 2.43 12.53 7.91
C PRO A 74 2.21 12.76 9.41
N MET A 75 0.98 13.15 9.76
CA MET A 75 0.56 13.25 11.17
C MET A 75 0.61 11.88 11.85
N GLU A 76 0.13 10.85 11.15
CA GLU A 76 0.04 9.49 11.66
C GLU A 76 0.01 8.48 10.50
N ILE A 77 0.65 7.33 10.70
CA ILE A 77 0.55 6.17 9.79
C ILE A 77 -0.16 5.05 10.54
N ARG A 78 -1.27 4.56 9.99
CA ARG A 78 -2.07 3.46 10.56
C ARG A 78 -2.01 2.25 9.66
N ILE A 79 -1.37 1.18 10.13
CA ILE A 79 -1.27 -0.09 9.41
C ILE A 79 -2.44 -0.97 9.84
N SER A 80 -3.11 -1.62 8.88
CA SER A 80 -4.13 -2.62 9.16
C SER A 80 -3.91 -3.86 8.30
N ASP A 81 -3.74 -5.02 8.93
CA ASP A 81 -3.71 -6.32 8.28
C ASP A 81 -4.50 -7.33 9.10
N HIS A 82 -5.63 -7.81 8.56
CA HIS A 82 -6.55 -8.69 9.29
C HIS A 82 -6.02 -10.13 9.49
N ASN A 83 -4.91 -10.50 8.86
CA ASN A 83 -4.28 -11.82 9.00
C ASN A 83 -3.16 -11.81 10.05
N LEU A 84 -2.76 -10.63 10.53
CA LEU A 84 -1.71 -10.47 11.53
C LEU A 84 -2.29 -10.15 12.91
N ALA A 85 -1.58 -10.58 13.95
CA ALA A 85 -1.89 -10.18 15.32
C ALA A 85 -1.46 -8.72 15.59
N ASP A 86 -2.06 -8.09 16.58
CA ASP A 86 -1.57 -6.85 17.19
C ASP A 86 -0.73 -7.19 18.43
N PRO A 87 0.53 -6.71 18.55
CA PRO A 87 1.27 -5.90 17.58
C PRO A 87 1.97 -6.75 16.49
N ILE A 88 2.27 -6.11 15.36
CA ILE A 88 3.08 -6.68 14.28
C ILE A 88 4.56 -6.63 14.69
N HIS A 89 5.19 -7.80 14.69
CA HIS A 89 6.60 -7.96 15.05
C HIS A 89 7.49 -7.97 13.80
N GLU A 90 7.74 -6.79 13.25
CA GLU A 90 8.61 -6.62 12.08
C GLU A 90 10.10 -6.55 12.50
N PRO A 91 10.98 -7.46 12.01
CA PRO A 91 12.39 -7.49 12.43
C PRO A 91 13.19 -6.21 12.17
N SER A 92 12.82 -5.42 11.16
CA SER A 92 13.49 -4.16 10.86
C SER A 92 13.02 -2.97 11.72
N ALA A 93 11.93 -3.11 12.47
CA ALA A 93 11.40 -2.07 13.35
C ALA A 93 12.04 -2.12 14.74
N SER A 94 12.32 -0.96 15.33
CA SER A 94 12.89 -0.86 16.69
C SER A 94 11.87 -1.19 17.79
N THR A 95 10.58 -1.00 17.50
CA THR A 95 9.45 -1.33 18.38
C THR A 95 8.37 -2.05 17.57
N PRO A 96 7.59 -2.96 18.18
CA PRO A 96 6.45 -3.57 17.51
C PRO A 96 5.51 -2.51 16.93
N LEU A 97 5.04 -2.74 15.71
CA LEU A 97 4.12 -1.84 15.02
C LEU A 97 2.69 -2.15 15.46
N ARG A 98 1.90 -1.11 15.73
CA ARG A 98 0.47 -1.29 16.04
C ARG A 98 -0.28 -1.73 14.78
N ASN A 99 -1.03 -2.82 14.90
CA ASN A 99 -1.99 -3.27 13.89
C ASN A 99 -3.38 -2.76 14.25
N TRP A 100 -3.87 -1.81 13.48
CA TRP A 100 -5.16 -1.18 13.73
C TRP A 100 -6.29 -2.05 13.17
N PRO A 101 -7.44 -2.14 13.86
CA PRO A 101 -8.69 -2.55 13.22
C PRO A 101 -8.93 -1.66 11.99
N VAL A 102 -9.40 -2.25 10.89
CA VAL A 102 -9.49 -1.56 9.59
C VAL A 102 -10.33 -0.28 9.65
N ASN A 103 -11.41 -0.29 10.42
CA ASN A 103 -12.28 0.88 10.59
C ASN A 103 -11.55 2.02 11.31
N ASP A 104 -10.81 1.71 12.38
CA ASP A 104 -10.02 2.69 13.13
C ASP A 104 -8.85 3.23 12.28
N ALA A 105 -8.25 2.36 11.44
CA ALA A 105 -7.19 2.75 10.52
C ALA A 105 -7.68 3.80 9.50
N LEU A 106 -8.94 3.70 9.07
CA LEU A 106 -9.56 4.56 8.07
C LEU A 106 -10.32 5.77 8.65
N GLU A 107 -10.44 5.85 9.98
CA GLU A 107 -11.12 6.98 10.63
C GLU A 107 -10.38 8.30 10.37
N ASP A 108 -11.08 9.25 9.73
CA ASP A 108 -10.53 10.53 9.28
C ASP A 108 -9.25 10.41 8.44
N VAL A 109 -9.14 9.34 7.67
CA VAL A 109 -8.01 9.17 6.77
C VAL A 109 -8.11 10.12 5.58
N ASP A 110 -6.96 10.62 5.14
CA ASP A 110 -6.86 11.46 3.96
C ASP A 110 -6.22 10.73 2.77
N CYS A 111 -5.45 9.68 3.08
CA CYS A 111 -4.67 8.92 2.12
C CYS A 111 -4.58 7.45 2.52
N VAL A 112 -4.81 6.54 1.57
CA VAL A 112 -4.77 5.10 1.77
C VAL A 112 -3.83 4.47 0.74
N PHE A 113 -2.90 3.64 1.20
CA PHE A 113 -2.10 2.77 0.36
C PHE A 113 -2.61 1.33 0.50
N VAL A 114 -3.03 0.72 -0.61
CA VAL A 114 -3.33 -0.71 -0.66
C VAL A 114 -2.03 -1.45 -0.93
N ALA A 115 -1.39 -1.92 0.14
CA ALA A 115 -0.10 -2.57 0.07
C ALA A 115 -0.23 -4.06 -0.26
N THR A 116 -1.30 -4.72 0.19
CA THR A 116 -1.63 -6.13 -0.14
C THR A 116 -3.11 -6.26 -0.50
N ASN A 117 -3.43 -7.09 -1.48
CA ASN A 117 -4.79 -7.32 -1.97
C ASN A 117 -5.54 -8.39 -1.17
N HIS A 118 -5.64 -8.20 0.15
CA HIS A 118 -6.39 -9.11 1.01
C HIS A 118 -7.88 -9.15 0.65
N THR A 119 -8.49 -10.31 0.86
CA THR A 119 -9.93 -10.49 0.66
C THR A 119 -10.71 -9.56 1.60
N GLY A 120 -11.75 -8.88 1.09
CA GLY A 120 -12.58 -7.96 1.87
C GLY A 120 -12.15 -6.49 1.81
N TYR A 121 -10.97 -6.16 1.25
CA TYR A 121 -10.55 -4.77 1.12
C TYR A 121 -11.33 -3.98 0.06
N HIS A 122 -11.97 -4.65 -0.89
CA HIS A 122 -12.82 -3.97 -1.87
C HIS A 122 -14.01 -3.28 -1.18
N GLU A 123 -14.71 -4.02 -0.31
CA GLU A 123 -15.86 -3.55 0.45
C GLU A 123 -15.46 -2.40 1.39
N VAL A 124 -14.29 -2.52 2.01
CA VAL A 124 -13.70 -1.47 2.86
C VAL A 124 -13.44 -0.18 2.06
N LEU A 125 -12.87 -0.29 0.86
CA LEU A 125 -12.62 0.88 0.01
C LEU A 125 -13.92 1.51 -0.52
N LEU A 126 -14.95 0.71 -0.80
CA LEU A 126 -16.28 1.23 -1.15
C LEU A 126 -16.91 2.01 0.00
N GLU A 127 -16.80 1.50 1.24
CA GLU A 127 -17.26 2.21 2.43
C GLU A 127 -16.49 3.52 2.65
N LEU A 128 -15.17 3.51 2.44
CA LEU A 128 -14.35 4.71 2.43
C LEU A 128 -14.83 5.71 1.38
N GLY A 129 -15.15 5.26 0.16
CA GLY A 129 -15.66 6.13 -0.90
C GLY A 129 -16.99 6.82 -0.55
N ARG A 130 -17.81 6.19 0.29
CA ARG A 130 -19.08 6.77 0.78
C ARG A 130 -18.88 7.76 1.93
N THR A 131 -17.89 7.53 2.78
CA THR A 131 -17.66 8.30 4.01
C THR A 131 -16.64 9.43 3.82
N ARG A 132 -15.60 9.20 3.02
CA ARG A 132 -14.49 10.11 2.72
C ARG A 132 -14.18 10.11 1.22
N PRO A 133 -15.09 10.62 0.37
CA PRO A 133 -14.93 10.57 -1.08
C PRO A 133 -13.67 11.27 -1.61
N GLU A 134 -13.15 12.28 -0.89
CA GLU A 134 -11.96 13.04 -1.28
C GLU A 134 -10.64 12.36 -0.90
N ALA A 135 -10.67 11.31 -0.06
CA ALA A 135 -9.47 10.60 0.37
C ALA A 135 -8.78 9.97 -0.84
N TRP A 136 -7.47 10.14 -0.93
CA TRP A 136 -6.69 9.56 -2.01
C TRP A 136 -6.39 8.09 -1.74
N VAL A 137 -6.47 7.27 -2.78
CA VAL A 137 -6.13 5.85 -2.73
C VAL A 137 -5.03 5.56 -3.73
N ALA A 138 -3.98 4.87 -3.27
CA ALA A 138 -2.93 4.28 -4.09
C ALA A 138 -3.10 2.75 -4.07
N ASP A 139 -3.60 2.20 -5.17
CA ASP A 139 -3.98 0.80 -5.31
C ASP A 139 -3.33 0.19 -6.56
N ILE A 140 -2.13 -0.38 -6.37
CA ILE A 140 -1.41 -1.11 -7.41
C ILE A 140 -2.09 -2.42 -7.79
N TRP A 141 -2.97 -2.95 -6.93
CA TRP A 141 -3.57 -4.26 -7.08
C TRP A 141 -4.93 -4.22 -7.78
N ASN A 142 -5.48 -3.04 -8.04
CA ASN A 142 -6.83 -2.84 -8.57
C ASN A 142 -7.91 -3.51 -7.71
N VAL A 143 -7.74 -3.51 -6.38
CA VAL A 143 -8.76 -3.89 -5.41
C VAL A 143 -10.02 -3.04 -5.59
N GLY A 144 -9.87 -1.75 -5.94
CA GLY A 144 -10.99 -0.87 -6.23
C GLY A 144 -11.76 -1.19 -7.52
N GLY A 145 -11.15 -1.91 -8.48
CA GLY A 145 -11.80 -2.31 -9.72
C GLY A 145 -12.05 -1.17 -10.72
N ILE A 146 -11.30 -0.07 -10.66
CA ILE A 146 -11.47 1.10 -11.56
C ILE A 146 -10.33 1.28 -12.57
N ASP A 147 -9.41 0.30 -12.65
CA ASP A 147 -8.29 0.24 -13.59
C ASP A 147 -7.35 1.47 -13.52
N GLN A 148 -7.26 2.09 -12.34
CA GLN A 148 -6.37 3.20 -12.04
C GLN A 148 -5.60 2.93 -10.76
N ILE A 149 -4.29 3.24 -10.76
CA ILE A 149 -3.45 3.06 -9.58
C ILE A 149 -3.70 4.16 -8.54
N PHE A 150 -4.03 5.37 -8.98
CA PHE A 150 -4.25 6.52 -8.09
C PHE A 150 -5.58 7.17 -8.39
N TYR A 151 -6.42 7.31 -7.39
CA TYR A 151 -7.77 7.87 -7.52
C TYR A 151 -8.29 8.40 -6.19
N GLN A 152 -9.38 9.17 -6.23
CA GLN A 152 -10.09 9.54 -5.00
C GLN A 152 -11.13 8.46 -4.67
N ALA A 153 -11.31 8.15 -3.40
CA ALA A 153 -12.17 7.05 -2.96
C ALA A 153 -13.61 7.17 -3.50
N GLY A 154 -14.12 8.39 -3.67
CA GLY A 154 -15.45 8.65 -4.24
C GLY A 154 -15.62 8.20 -5.70
N ASP A 155 -14.53 8.03 -6.45
CA ASP A 155 -14.58 7.53 -7.82
C ASP A 155 -14.97 6.05 -7.89
N LEU A 156 -14.68 5.27 -6.84
CA LEU A 156 -15.12 3.88 -6.72
C LEU A 156 -16.65 3.78 -6.73
N VAL A 157 -17.30 4.62 -5.93
CA VAL A 157 -18.77 4.65 -5.81
C VAL A 157 -19.42 5.05 -7.13
N LYS A 158 -18.82 6.01 -7.86
CA LYS A 158 -19.32 6.43 -9.18
C LYS A 158 -19.22 5.30 -10.22
N ALA A 159 -18.12 4.53 -10.17
CA ALA A 159 -17.91 3.40 -11.06
C ALA A 159 -18.89 2.24 -10.76
N GLU A 160 -19.15 1.96 -9.48
CA GLU A 160 -20.13 0.95 -9.03
C GLU A 160 -21.54 1.26 -9.55
N VAL A 161 -21.97 2.53 -9.48
CA VAL A 161 -23.30 2.97 -9.98
C VAL A 161 -23.42 2.90 -11.50
N SER A 162 -22.30 2.92 -12.22
CA SER A 162 -22.27 2.93 -13.69
C SER A 162 -22.15 1.53 -14.31
N SER A 163 -21.98 0.49 -13.50
CA SER A 163 -21.79 -0.92 -13.90
C SER A 163 -23.08 -1.71 -13.77
#